data_AF-A0A0D2J7E1-F1
#
_entry.id   AF-A0A0D2J7E1-F1
#
_cell.length_a   1.000
_cell.length_b   1.000
_cell.length_c   1.000
_cell.angle_alpha   90.00
_cell.angle_beta   90.00
_cell.angle_gamma   90.00
#
_symmetry.space_group_name_H-M   'P 1'
#
loop_
_entity.id
_entity.type
_entity.pdbx_description
1 polymer ?
#
loop_
_entity_poly.entity_id
_entity_poly.type
_entity_poly.pdbx_seq_one_letter_code
_entity_poly.pdbx_strand_id
1 'polypeptide(L)'
;MSLVVNHNLMAMNAARNLSATYGRLAESTQRLSSGMRVNSAADDAAGLAIREIMRAEIAVLNQGIRNASDAISMIQTAEGAMSVIDEKLIRMKELAEQAATGTYTTAQREIINSEYQAMAAEIDRIATATDFNGVKLLDGSLRESHGGSGLKIHFGTGNSSDEDYYYVQIGDMRATKGTGLRVGNSDLRDTLRTTALNVSSPDDVMQDTASATDGLFGIRFASDFDSESPGNANWDVYGYVNIDASRDSLNSIVADINKGRQATGTLTMTQLTGGGSATDDISTQSLTINGQIFTFATGAGTGTYNGTLGTGVINLTTTNYSATSVAWDTAAFLNAHSASIGVRAVSDGSTLHMFASEWGEGGNTIETVSGTTAMVMGQKTLEHGGEEFMTSSVYYDENNEEYELQIQMNHGGEDYQLQIFNLTTMNGTSDIVGGTIAGTSMGGTWGGVLPINDDPTSVLSTYGSTDEESEWIQAQNGSGNTDWDGADILTQSAAQKALAGIDLAIRKKDTARANLGAIQNRLENTITNLQIQAENLQAAESRISDVDVATEMTQFTRNNILAQAATAMLAQANSLPQLALQLLGG
;
A
#
# COMPACT_ATOMS: atom_id res chain seq x y z
N MET A 1 -41.47 -57.59 79.41
CA MET A 1 -40.82 -56.27 79.28
C MET A 1 -40.44 -55.80 80.67
N SER A 2 -39.15 -55.64 80.95
CA SER A 2 -38.69 -55.06 82.22
C SER A 2 -39.00 -53.56 82.19
N LEU A 3 -39.76 -53.06 83.17
CA LEU A 3 -40.11 -51.66 83.30
C LEU A 3 -38.99 -50.95 84.06
N VAL A 4 -38.10 -50.26 83.35
CA VAL A 4 -36.99 -49.50 83.93
C VAL A 4 -37.42 -48.03 84.06
N VAL A 5 -37.57 -47.54 85.30
CA VAL A 5 -38.17 -46.22 85.59
C VAL A 5 -37.19 -45.06 85.39
N ASN A 6 -35.89 -45.28 85.63
CA ASN A 6 -34.87 -44.22 85.53
C ASN A 6 -34.44 -43.87 84.10
N HIS A 7 -34.64 -44.77 83.14
CA HIS A 7 -34.29 -44.54 81.73
C HIS A 7 -35.49 -44.89 80.85
N ASN A 8 -36.21 -43.88 80.38
CA ASN A 8 -37.36 -44.05 79.51
C ASN A 8 -36.91 -44.33 78.07
N LEU A 9 -36.61 -45.60 77.79
CA LEU A 9 -36.16 -46.05 76.47
C LEU A 9 -37.23 -45.82 75.38
N MET A 10 -38.52 -45.82 75.72
CA MET A 10 -39.60 -45.55 74.77
C MET A 10 -39.64 -44.07 74.38
N ALA A 11 -39.48 -43.15 75.34
CA ALA A 11 -39.37 -41.72 75.03
C ALA A 11 -38.06 -41.39 74.30
N MET A 12 -36.93 -42.02 74.64
CA MET A 12 -35.68 -41.84 73.87
C MET A 12 -35.79 -42.36 72.44
N ASN A 13 -36.47 -43.50 72.22
CA ASN A 13 -36.74 -43.99 70.86
C ASN A 13 -37.68 -43.05 70.09
N ALA A 14 -38.75 -42.57 70.72
CA ALA A 14 -39.64 -41.58 70.11
C ALA A 14 -38.91 -40.26 69.79
N ALA A 15 -38.03 -39.79 70.66
CA ALA A 15 -37.24 -38.57 70.47
C ALA A 15 -36.24 -38.70 69.30
N ARG A 16 -35.56 -39.84 69.18
CA ARG A 16 -34.68 -40.12 68.03
C ARG A 16 -35.45 -40.15 66.71
N ASN A 17 -36.61 -40.81 66.69
CA ASN A 17 -37.47 -40.85 65.51
C ASN A 17 -38.04 -39.46 65.17
N LEU A 18 -38.43 -38.68 66.17
CA LEU A 18 -38.88 -37.30 66.00
C LEU A 18 -37.78 -36.41 65.40
N SER A 19 -36.55 -36.47 65.94
CA SER A 19 -35.40 -35.73 65.42
C SER A 19 -35.07 -36.11 63.97
N ALA A 20 -35.10 -37.41 63.64
CA ALA A 20 -34.92 -37.89 62.27
C ALA A 20 -36.06 -37.46 61.32
N THR A 21 -37.27 -37.25 61.84
CA THR A 21 -38.43 -36.79 61.05
C THR A 21 -38.37 -35.28 60.80
N TYR A 22 -37.93 -34.50 61.80
CA TYR A 22 -37.65 -33.08 61.62
C TYR A 22 -36.51 -32.82 60.62
N GLY A 23 -35.47 -33.65 60.61
CA GLY A 23 -34.41 -33.57 59.61
C GLY A 23 -34.94 -33.78 58.18
N ARG A 24 -35.75 -34.83 57.96
CA ARG A 24 -36.40 -35.09 56.67
C ARG A 24 -37.42 -34.03 56.27
N LEU A 25 -38.15 -33.47 57.22
CA LEU A 25 -39.07 -32.36 56.97
C LEU A 25 -38.32 -31.10 56.53
N ALA A 26 -37.19 -30.80 57.20
CA ALA A 26 -36.33 -29.68 56.88
C ALA A 26 -35.73 -29.80 55.46
N GLU A 27 -35.29 -31.01 55.09
CA GLU A 27 -34.80 -31.34 53.76
C GLU A 27 -35.89 -31.14 52.69
N SER A 28 -37.11 -31.66 52.90
CA SER A 28 -38.24 -31.43 51.98
C SER A 28 -38.61 -29.96 51.86
N THR A 29 -38.59 -29.18 52.96
CA THR A 29 -38.80 -27.73 52.86
C THR A 29 -37.70 -27.02 52.09
N GLN A 30 -36.45 -27.44 52.24
CA GLN A 30 -35.32 -26.88 51.51
C GLN A 30 -35.43 -27.20 50.01
N ARG A 31 -35.80 -28.43 49.64
CA ARG A 31 -36.04 -28.82 48.24
C ARG A 31 -37.23 -28.08 47.62
N LEU A 32 -38.36 -28.00 48.33
CA LEU A 32 -39.53 -27.24 47.87
C LEU A 32 -39.25 -25.75 47.73
N SER A 33 -38.48 -25.17 48.65
CA SER A 33 -38.12 -23.75 48.61
C SER A 33 -37.09 -23.42 47.53
N SER A 34 -36.15 -24.33 47.25
CA SER A 34 -35.11 -24.12 46.24
C SER A 34 -35.54 -24.57 44.84
N GLY A 35 -36.58 -25.39 44.74
CA GLY A 35 -36.96 -26.08 43.49
C GLY A 35 -35.96 -27.15 43.07
N MET A 36 -34.89 -27.39 43.84
CA MET A 36 -33.82 -28.30 43.48
C MET A 36 -33.84 -29.55 44.34
N ARG A 37 -33.73 -30.72 43.70
CA ARG A 37 -33.56 -32.04 44.32
C ARG A 37 -32.17 -32.19 44.94
N VAL A 38 -31.11 -31.72 44.27
CA VAL A 38 -29.72 -31.78 44.75
C VAL A 38 -29.27 -30.35 45.07
N ASN A 39 -29.21 -30.01 46.36
CA ASN A 39 -28.85 -28.66 46.79
C ASN A 39 -27.44 -28.60 47.41
N SER A 40 -26.96 -29.70 47.97
CA SER A 40 -25.63 -29.80 48.57
C SER A 40 -24.88 -31.05 48.11
N ALA A 41 -23.55 -31.04 48.25
CA ALA A 41 -22.70 -32.20 47.98
C ALA A 41 -22.99 -33.38 48.92
N ALA A 42 -23.65 -33.13 50.05
CA ALA A 42 -24.08 -34.16 50.98
C ALA A 42 -25.29 -34.96 50.47
N ASP A 43 -26.10 -34.38 49.58
CA ASP A 43 -27.28 -35.02 49.01
C ASP A 43 -26.90 -35.98 47.87
N ASP A 44 -26.10 -35.48 46.92
CA ASP A 44 -25.55 -36.26 45.80
C ASP A 44 -24.31 -35.55 45.23
N ALA A 45 -23.12 -35.98 45.65
CA ALA A 45 -21.86 -35.37 45.20
C ALA A 45 -21.63 -35.53 43.68
N ALA A 46 -22.04 -36.66 43.09
CA ALA A 46 -21.84 -36.93 41.66
C ALA A 46 -22.85 -36.16 40.81
N GLY A 47 -24.13 -36.16 41.20
CA GLY A 47 -25.18 -35.39 40.54
C GLY A 47 -24.91 -33.88 40.60
N LEU A 48 -24.42 -33.38 41.74
CA LEU A 48 -23.99 -31.98 41.87
C LEU A 48 -22.82 -31.67 40.92
N ALA A 49 -21.79 -32.51 40.86
CA ALA A 49 -20.63 -32.27 40.00
C ALA A 49 -21.01 -32.23 38.51
N ILE A 50 -21.84 -33.17 38.05
CA ILE A 50 -22.32 -33.20 36.66
C ILE A 50 -23.17 -31.95 36.36
N ARG A 51 -24.03 -31.54 37.29
CA ARG A 51 -24.83 -30.32 37.15
C ARG A 51 -23.95 -29.07 36.98
N GLU A 52 -22.91 -28.92 37.80
CA GLU A 52 -22.00 -27.77 37.70
C GLU A 52 -21.23 -27.76 36.38
N ILE A 53 -20.83 -28.94 35.86
CA ILE A 53 -20.23 -29.06 34.53
C ILE A 53 -21.25 -28.63 33.46
N MET A 54 -22.48 -29.15 33.49
CA MET A 54 -23.52 -28.78 32.53
C MET A 54 -23.85 -27.29 32.58
N ARG A 55 -23.91 -26.68 33.77
CA ARG A 55 -24.10 -25.23 33.92
C ARG A 55 -22.95 -24.43 33.32
N ALA A 56 -21.72 -24.88 33.54
CA ALA A 56 -20.54 -24.26 32.93
C ALA A 56 -20.58 -24.37 31.40
N GLU A 57 -20.91 -25.54 30.85
CA GLU A 57 -21.06 -25.74 29.40
C GLU A 57 -22.17 -24.87 28.81
N ILE A 58 -23.35 -24.80 29.44
CA ILE A 58 -24.44 -23.91 29.01
C ILE A 58 -23.98 -22.45 29.01
N ALA A 59 -23.22 -22.01 30.02
CA ALA A 59 -22.69 -20.65 30.07
C ALA A 59 -21.69 -20.38 28.94
N VAL A 60 -20.81 -21.34 28.63
CA VAL A 60 -19.85 -21.25 27.52
C VAL A 60 -20.55 -21.25 26.17
N LEU A 61 -21.52 -22.15 25.92
CA LEU A 61 -22.31 -22.18 24.68
C LEU A 61 -23.06 -20.87 24.45
N ASN A 62 -23.66 -20.30 25.50
CA ASN A 62 -24.33 -19.00 25.43
C ASN A 62 -23.34 -17.87 25.12
N GLN A 63 -22.12 -17.92 25.64
CA GLN A 63 -21.07 -16.97 25.23
C GLN A 63 -20.65 -17.20 23.78
N GLY A 64 -20.55 -18.44 23.33
CA GLY A 64 -20.24 -18.77 21.95
C GLY A 64 -21.28 -18.27 20.96
N ILE A 65 -22.57 -18.38 21.29
CA ILE A 65 -23.67 -17.78 20.51
C ILE A 65 -23.50 -16.27 20.38
N ARG A 66 -23.16 -15.57 21.48
CA ARG A 66 -22.87 -14.13 21.46
C ARG A 66 -21.67 -13.80 20.58
N ASN A 67 -20.56 -14.52 20.75
CA ASN A 67 -19.36 -14.32 19.94
C ASN A 67 -19.65 -14.52 18.43
N ALA A 68 -20.45 -15.52 18.08
CA ALA A 68 -20.87 -15.76 16.70
C ALA A 68 -21.79 -14.65 16.17
N SER A 69 -22.69 -14.10 16.99
CA SER A 69 -23.53 -12.95 16.63
C SER A 69 -22.71 -11.66 16.44
N ASP A 70 -21.71 -11.43 17.28
CA ASP A 70 -20.78 -10.31 17.13
C ASP A 70 -19.96 -10.44 15.84
N ALA A 71 -19.53 -11.67 15.50
CA ALA A 71 -18.84 -11.94 14.24
C ALA A 71 -19.72 -11.70 13.01
N ILE A 72 -21.02 -12.07 13.06
CA ILE A 72 -21.97 -11.72 11.98
C ILE A 72 -22.07 -10.19 11.84
N SER A 73 -22.14 -9.47 12.96
CA SER A 73 -22.23 -7.99 12.95
C SER A 73 -20.98 -7.34 12.35
N MET A 74 -19.79 -7.88 12.66
CA MET A 74 -18.53 -7.46 12.06
C MET A 74 -18.51 -7.73 10.54
N ILE A 75 -18.95 -8.92 10.11
CA ILE A 75 -19.02 -9.29 8.70
C ILE A 75 -19.98 -8.37 7.94
N GLN A 76 -21.14 -8.06 8.50
CA GLN A 76 -22.11 -7.12 7.90
C GLN A 76 -21.55 -5.70 7.78
N THR A 77 -20.75 -5.26 8.77
CA THR A 77 -20.05 -3.97 8.72
C THR A 77 -19.04 -3.93 7.56
N ALA A 78 -18.25 -4.99 7.42
CA ALA A 78 -17.31 -5.13 6.30
C ALA A 78 -18.03 -5.21 4.95
N GLU A 79 -19.14 -5.95 4.85
CA GLU A 79 -19.92 -6.07 3.61
C GLU A 79 -20.55 -4.73 3.21
N GLY A 80 -21.09 -3.97 4.17
CA GLY A 80 -21.63 -2.64 3.93
C GLY A 80 -20.58 -1.70 3.34
N ALA A 81 -19.38 -1.67 3.93
CA ALA A 81 -18.26 -0.90 3.40
C ALA A 81 -17.81 -1.36 2.00
N MET A 82 -17.78 -2.68 1.74
CA MET A 82 -17.50 -3.21 0.40
C MET A 82 -18.56 -2.85 -0.65
N SER A 83 -19.81 -2.63 -0.24
CA SER A 83 -20.86 -2.13 -1.13
C SER A 83 -20.59 -0.69 -1.55
N VAL A 84 -20.10 0.16 -0.65
CA VAL A 84 -19.73 1.55 -0.99
C VAL A 84 -18.50 1.58 -1.90
N ILE A 85 -17.53 0.70 -1.66
CA ILE A 85 -16.36 0.52 -2.55
C ILE A 85 -16.82 0.12 -3.95
N ASP A 86 -17.81 -0.76 -4.07
CA ASP A 86 -18.36 -1.16 -5.38
C ASP A 86 -18.93 0.03 -6.17
N GLU A 87 -19.68 0.93 -5.52
CA GLU A 87 -20.18 2.14 -6.17
C GLU A 87 -19.06 3.03 -6.72
N LYS A 88 -17.93 3.10 -6.00
CA LYS A 88 -16.74 3.86 -6.45
C LYS A 88 -16.02 3.15 -7.59
N LEU A 89 -15.88 1.83 -7.56
CA LEU A 89 -15.33 1.04 -8.66
C LEU A 89 -16.18 1.16 -9.93
N ILE A 90 -17.50 1.17 -9.81
CA ILE A 90 -18.41 1.38 -10.94
C ILE A 90 -18.20 2.79 -11.52
N ARG A 91 -18.12 3.83 -10.68
CA ARG A 91 -17.81 5.18 -11.14
C ARG A 91 -16.44 5.27 -11.83
N MET A 92 -15.42 4.62 -11.27
CA MET A 92 -14.10 4.52 -11.91
C MET A 92 -14.18 3.84 -13.28
N LYS A 93 -15.00 2.80 -13.42
CA LYS A 93 -15.24 2.12 -14.70
C LYS A 93 -15.89 3.04 -15.73
N GLU A 94 -16.87 3.85 -15.31
CA GLU A 94 -17.50 4.85 -16.18
C GLU A 94 -16.48 5.89 -16.69
N LEU A 95 -15.62 6.40 -15.80
CA LEU A 95 -14.58 7.36 -16.15
C LEU A 95 -13.54 6.75 -17.09
N ALA A 96 -13.13 5.50 -16.84
CA ALA A 96 -12.24 4.77 -17.73
C ALA A 96 -12.85 4.55 -19.13
N GLU A 97 -14.14 4.19 -19.20
CA GLU A 97 -14.86 4.07 -20.49
C GLU A 97 -14.94 5.41 -21.22
N GLN A 98 -15.19 6.50 -20.50
CA GLN A 98 -15.20 7.85 -21.04
C GLN A 98 -13.82 8.23 -21.62
N ALA A 99 -12.74 7.97 -20.88
CA ALA A 99 -11.36 8.26 -21.30
C ALA A 99 -10.87 7.36 -22.45
N ALA A 100 -11.41 6.13 -22.56
CA ALA A 100 -11.11 5.20 -23.65
C ALA A 100 -11.66 5.65 -25.02
N THR A 101 -12.55 6.66 -25.04
CA THR A 101 -13.08 7.21 -26.30
C THR A 101 -12.09 8.20 -26.93
N GLY A 102 -11.86 8.09 -28.25
CA GLY A 102 -10.92 8.94 -28.99
C GLY A 102 -11.36 10.40 -29.21
N THR A 103 -12.54 10.80 -28.73
CA THR A 103 -13.10 12.15 -28.91
C THR A 103 -12.63 13.16 -27.86
N TYR A 104 -12.03 12.71 -26.76
CA TYR A 104 -11.52 13.57 -25.69
C TYR A 104 -10.07 13.98 -25.93
N THR A 105 -9.74 15.23 -25.61
CA THR A 105 -8.37 15.75 -25.65
C THR A 105 -7.55 15.28 -24.44
N THR A 106 -6.22 15.43 -24.48
CA THR A 106 -5.34 15.10 -23.36
C THR A 106 -5.71 15.87 -22.09
N ALA A 107 -5.94 17.19 -22.19
CA ALA A 107 -6.37 18.00 -21.06
C ALA A 107 -7.74 17.58 -20.48
N GLN A 108 -8.66 17.12 -21.32
CA GLN A 108 -9.94 16.58 -20.85
C GLN A 108 -9.76 15.22 -20.14
N ARG A 109 -8.87 14.36 -20.64
CA ARG A 109 -8.51 13.11 -19.98
C ARG A 109 -7.81 13.32 -18.64
N GLU A 110 -7.02 14.38 -18.51
CA GLU A 110 -6.39 14.76 -17.24
C GLU A 110 -7.43 15.13 -16.17
N ILE A 111 -8.46 15.89 -16.54
CA ILE A 111 -9.58 16.22 -15.64
C ILE A 111 -10.36 14.96 -15.23
N ILE A 112 -10.67 14.07 -16.19
CA ILE A 112 -11.35 12.80 -15.92
C ILE A 112 -10.48 11.90 -15.03
N ASN A 113 -9.17 11.88 -15.27
CA ASN A 113 -8.21 11.14 -14.46
C ASN A 113 -8.14 11.69 -13.03
N SER A 114 -8.21 13.01 -12.80
CA SER A 114 -8.29 13.56 -11.45
C SER A 114 -9.50 13.05 -10.68
N GLU A 115 -10.68 12.96 -11.32
CA GLU A 115 -11.86 12.34 -10.71
C GLU A 115 -11.62 10.84 -10.42
N TYR A 116 -10.99 10.12 -11.36
CA TYR A 116 -10.64 8.71 -11.20
C TYR A 116 -9.73 8.47 -9.99
N GLN A 117 -8.69 9.29 -9.82
CA GLN A 117 -7.79 9.21 -8.66
C GLN A 117 -8.51 9.57 -7.36
N ALA A 118 -9.39 10.58 -7.37
CA ALA A 118 -10.19 10.92 -6.19
C ALA A 118 -11.10 9.75 -5.76
N MET A 119 -11.66 8.99 -6.71
CA MET A 119 -12.43 7.77 -6.38
C MET A 119 -11.54 6.67 -5.78
N ALA A 120 -10.32 6.49 -6.29
CA ALA A 120 -9.36 5.54 -5.73
C ALA A 120 -8.96 5.92 -4.29
N ALA A 121 -8.66 7.20 -4.05
CA ALA A 121 -8.34 7.72 -2.72
C ALA A 121 -9.52 7.55 -1.75
N GLU A 122 -10.76 7.73 -2.22
CA GLU A 122 -11.96 7.48 -1.42
C GLU A 122 -12.13 6.00 -1.06
N ILE A 123 -11.81 5.08 -1.97
CA ILE A 123 -11.78 3.64 -1.68
C ILE A 123 -10.74 3.34 -0.59
N ASP A 124 -9.53 3.91 -0.69
CA ASP A 124 -8.50 3.75 0.34
C ASP A 124 -8.93 4.29 1.69
N ARG A 125 -9.57 5.45 1.72
CA ARG A 125 -10.13 6.04 2.94
C ARG A 125 -11.18 5.12 3.56
N ILE A 126 -12.11 4.57 2.77
CA ILE A 126 -13.12 3.63 3.27
C ILE A 126 -12.45 2.38 3.82
N ALA A 127 -11.49 1.80 3.08
CA ALA A 127 -10.81 0.57 3.48
C ALA A 127 -10.00 0.74 4.79
N THR A 128 -9.36 1.89 4.98
CA THR A 128 -8.57 2.20 6.19
C THR A 128 -9.41 2.70 7.36
N ALA A 129 -10.52 3.38 7.11
CA ALA A 129 -11.40 3.88 8.15
C ALA A 129 -12.31 2.79 8.73
N THR A 130 -12.70 1.80 7.92
CA THR A 130 -13.64 0.74 8.33
C THR A 130 -13.04 -0.13 9.43
N ASP A 131 -13.63 -0.06 10.62
CA ASP A 131 -13.30 -0.91 11.75
C ASP A 131 -14.53 -1.43 12.49
N PHE A 132 -14.29 -2.46 13.29
CA PHE A 132 -15.24 -2.97 14.26
C PHE A 132 -14.53 -3.11 15.60
N ASN A 133 -14.97 -2.33 16.59
CA ASN A 133 -14.34 -2.28 17.91
C ASN A 133 -12.81 -2.01 17.84
N GLY A 134 -12.38 -1.14 16.92
CA GLY A 134 -10.97 -0.79 16.70
C GLY A 134 -10.16 -1.77 15.85
N VAL A 135 -10.73 -2.91 15.45
CA VAL A 135 -10.09 -3.86 14.53
C VAL A 135 -10.36 -3.43 13.09
N LYS A 136 -9.31 -3.11 12.32
CA LYS A 136 -9.42 -2.78 10.90
C LYS A 136 -9.87 -3.99 10.09
N LEU A 137 -10.86 -3.78 9.22
CA LEU A 137 -11.49 -4.89 8.50
C LEU A 137 -10.99 -5.07 7.06
N LEU A 138 -10.68 -3.96 6.37
CA LEU A 138 -10.51 -3.93 4.92
C LEU A 138 -9.12 -3.53 4.43
N ASP A 139 -8.19 -3.21 5.35
CA ASP A 139 -6.83 -2.75 5.03
C ASP A 139 -5.83 -3.89 4.79
N GLY A 140 -6.29 -5.14 4.83
CA GLY A 140 -5.47 -6.34 4.67
C GLY A 140 -4.79 -6.83 5.94
N SER A 141 -4.86 -6.10 7.06
CA SER A 141 -4.25 -6.52 8.34
C SER A 141 -4.83 -7.85 8.87
N LEU A 142 -6.07 -8.16 8.51
CA LEU A 142 -6.74 -9.41 8.88
C LEU A 142 -6.26 -10.65 8.12
N ARG A 143 -5.40 -10.50 7.10
CA ARG A 143 -4.87 -11.67 6.36
C ARG A 143 -3.95 -12.54 7.22
N GLU A 144 -3.15 -11.94 8.11
CA GLU A 144 -2.11 -12.67 8.88
C GLU A 144 -2.18 -12.45 10.40
N SER A 145 -3.35 -12.07 10.92
CA SER A 145 -3.50 -11.68 12.34
C SER A 145 -3.08 -12.76 13.37
N HIS A 146 -3.12 -14.07 13.02
CA HIS A 146 -2.70 -15.17 13.90
C HIS A 146 -2.11 -16.37 13.14
N GLY A 147 -1.27 -17.18 13.81
CA GLY A 147 -0.71 -18.43 13.28
C GLY A 147 -1.80 -19.46 12.95
N GLY A 148 -2.21 -19.52 11.68
CA GLY A 148 -3.41 -20.23 11.19
C GLY A 148 -4.34 -19.40 10.28
N SER A 149 -4.01 -18.11 10.10
CA SER A 149 -4.54 -17.03 9.24
C SER A 149 -6.02 -16.63 9.39
N GLY A 150 -6.25 -15.32 9.60
CA GLY A 150 -7.55 -14.70 9.83
C GLY A 150 -7.84 -14.32 11.28
N LEU A 151 -8.91 -13.55 11.51
CA LEU A 151 -9.44 -13.30 12.86
C LEU A 151 -10.16 -14.56 13.38
N LYS A 152 -9.71 -15.08 14.51
CA LYS A 152 -10.31 -16.27 15.14
C LYS A 152 -11.58 -15.89 15.90
N ILE A 153 -12.72 -16.45 15.49
CA ILE A 153 -13.99 -16.35 16.21
C ILE A 153 -14.23 -17.69 16.90
N HIS A 154 -14.26 -17.69 18.23
CA HIS A 154 -14.42 -18.89 19.04
C HIS A 154 -15.82 -18.97 19.66
N PHE A 155 -16.48 -20.11 19.51
CA PHE A 155 -17.85 -20.32 19.95
C PHE A 155 -18.15 -21.71 20.53
N GLY A 156 -17.18 -22.63 20.51
CA GLY A 156 -17.30 -23.95 21.13
C GLY A 156 -16.65 -24.07 22.51
N THR A 157 -16.77 -25.24 23.12
CA THR A 157 -16.19 -25.56 24.44
C THR A 157 -14.79 -26.19 24.34
N GLY A 158 -14.42 -26.67 23.15
CA GLY A 158 -13.12 -27.26 22.85
C GLY A 158 -12.14 -26.26 22.24
N ASN A 159 -11.20 -26.76 21.44
CA ASN A 159 -10.28 -25.92 20.66
C ASN A 159 -9.94 -26.58 19.31
N SER A 160 -10.97 -27.08 18.63
CA SER A 160 -10.90 -27.67 17.29
C SER A 160 -11.31 -26.66 16.21
N SER A 161 -10.59 -26.64 15.08
CA SER A 161 -10.93 -25.80 13.92
C SER A 161 -12.20 -26.22 13.19
N ASP A 162 -12.61 -27.47 13.38
CA ASP A 162 -13.72 -28.04 12.62
C ASP A 162 -15.05 -27.80 13.33
N GLU A 163 -15.01 -27.51 14.63
CA GLU A 163 -16.19 -27.48 15.50
C GLU A 163 -16.27 -26.22 16.38
N ASP A 164 -15.14 -25.69 16.89
CA ASP A 164 -15.16 -24.71 17.98
C ASP A 164 -14.80 -23.28 17.56
N TYR A 165 -14.21 -23.10 16.37
CA TYR A 165 -13.88 -21.77 15.87
C TYR A 165 -13.85 -21.68 14.35
N TYR A 166 -14.07 -20.47 13.83
CA TYR A 166 -13.85 -20.13 12.43
C TYR A 166 -12.83 -18.99 12.31
N TYR A 167 -12.08 -19.01 11.21
CA TYR A 167 -11.26 -17.87 10.81
C TYR A 167 -12.02 -17.01 9.81
N VAL A 168 -12.17 -15.74 10.14
CA VAL A 168 -12.66 -14.72 9.21
C VAL A 168 -11.45 -14.08 8.55
N GLN A 169 -11.31 -14.28 7.24
CA GLN A 169 -10.26 -13.68 6.44
C GLN A 169 -10.89 -12.66 5.51
N ILE A 170 -10.45 -11.41 5.64
CA ILE A 170 -10.83 -10.34 4.72
C ILE A 170 -9.57 -9.89 4.01
N GLY A 171 -9.62 -9.91 2.68
CA GLY A 171 -8.52 -9.45 1.84
C GLY A 171 -8.34 -7.93 1.92
N ASP A 172 -7.18 -7.44 1.47
CA ASP A 172 -6.95 -6.00 1.31
C ASP A 172 -7.83 -5.45 0.18
N MET A 173 -8.66 -4.45 0.53
CA MET A 173 -9.58 -3.73 -0.34
C MET A 173 -9.10 -2.31 -0.66
N ARG A 174 -7.90 -1.91 -0.20
CA ARG A 174 -7.29 -0.63 -0.59
C ARG A 174 -7.09 -0.57 -2.10
N ALA A 175 -7.39 0.56 -2.70
CA ALA A 175 -7.25 0.84 -4.12
C ALA A 175 -5.76 0.84 -4.54
N THR A 176 -4.91 1.55 -3.79
CA THR A 176 -3.55 1.92 -4.22
C THR A 176 -2.43 1.04 -3.70
N LYS A 177 -2.74 -0.12 -3.09
CA LYS A 177 -1.73 -1.04 -2.56
C LYS A 177 -1.57 -2.26 -3.45
N GLY A 178 -0.34 -2.75 -3.60
CA GLY A 178 -0.03 -3.94 -4.41
C GLY A 178 -0.78 -5.20 -3.95
N THR A 179 -1.10 -5.30 -2.66
CA THR A 179 -1.93 -6.38 -2.09
C THR A 179 -3.43 -6.15 -2.24
N GLY A 180 -3.83 -4.92 -2.58
CA GLY A 180 -5.18 -4.38 -2.66
C GLY A 180 -5.87 -4.58 -4.01
N LEU A 181 -6.84 -3.74 -4.31
CA LEU A 181 -7.65 -3.77 -5.54
C LEU A 181 -6.85 -3.33 -6.78
N ARG A 182 -5.77 -2.57 -6.60
CA ARG A 182 -4.85 -2.10 -7.66
C ARG A 182 -5.56 -1.27 -8.73
N VAL A 183 -6.31 -0.27 -8.25
CA VAL A 183 -7.03 0.71 -9.06
C VAL A 183 -6.67 2.08 -8.53
N GLY A 184 -6.33 3.02 -9.42
CA GLY A 184 -5.70 4.28 -9.04
C GLY A 184 -4.22 4.14 -8.68
N ASN A 185 -3.55 5.28 -8.64
CA ASN A 185 -2.16 5.42 -8.29
C ASN A 185 -2.03 5.68 -6.78
N SER A 186 -1.06 5.04 -6.13
CA SER A 186 -0.62 5.47 -4.81
C SER A 186 -0.01 6.86 -4.92
N ASP A 187 -0.55 7.82 -4.16
CA ASP A 187 -0.28 9.28 -4.20
C ASP A 187 1.18 9.74 -3.97
N LEU A 188 2.17 8.90 -4.21
CA LEU A 188 3.56 9.29 -4.23
C LEU A 188 4.10 9.14 -5.66
N ARG A 189 3.68 10.07 -6.52
CA ARG A 189 4.41 10.35 -7.77
C ARG A 189 5.66 11.12 -7.39
N ASP A 190 6.81 10.71 -7.91
CA ASP A 190 8.05 11.48 -7.84
C ASP A 190 7.79 12.86 -8.45
N THR A 191 7.60 13.83 -7.56
CA THR A 191 7.22 15.19 -7.89
C THR A 191 8.41 16.09 -7.58
N LEU A 192 8.97 16.70 -8.60
CA LEU A 192 9.97 17.74 -8.50
C LEU A 192 9.26 19.09 -8.59
N ARG A 193 9.45 19.94 -7.58
CA ARG A 193 8.97 21.33 -7.59
C ARG A 193 10.14 22.28 -7.54
N THR A 194 10.04 23.37 -8.27
CA THR A 194 11.03 24.44 -8.21
C THR A 194 10.63 25.41 -7.09
N THR A 195 11.29 25.31 -5.95
CA THR A 195 11.03 26.15 -4.76
C THR A 195 11.54 27.59 -4.90
N ALA A 196 12.04 27.99 -6.08
CA ALA A 196 12.69 29.28 -6.29
C ALA A 196 12.32 30.00 -7.60
N LEU A 197 11.45 29.42 -8.45
CA LEU A 197 10.92 30.12 -9.63
C LEU A 197 9.73 30.97 -9.21
N ASN A 198 9.99 32.09 -8.54
CA ASN A 198 8.93 32.93 -7.97
C ASN A 198 8.36 33.87 -9.03
N VAL A 199 7.22 33.52 -9.61
CA VAL A 199 6.45 34.43 -10.48
C VAL A 199 5.09 34.75 -9.86
N SER A 200 4.72 36.03 -9.86
CA SER A 200 3.45 36.52 -9.31
C SER A 200 2.22 36.11 -10.15
N SER A 201 2.44 35.68 -11.38
CA SER A 201 1.44 35.14 -12.29
C SER A 201 2.09 34.10 -13.22
N PRO A 202 1.40 33.01 -13.59
CA PRO A 202 1.92 31.99 -14.51
C PRO A 202 2.20 32.52 -15.93
N ASP A 203 1.56 33.63 -16.30
CA ASP A 203 1.65 34.26 -17.62
C ASP A 203 2.70 35.37 -17.68
N ASP A 204 3.24 35.80 -16.55
CA ASP A 204 4.29 36.82 -16.52
C ASP A 204 5.60 36.25 -17.07
N VAL A 205 6.32 37.07 -17.84
CA VAL A 205 7.69 36.73 -18.26
C VAL A 205 8.58 36.67 -17.02
N MET A 206 9.51 35.71 -16.99
CA MET A 206 10.36 35.48 -15.82
C MET A 206 11.24 36.68 -15.45
N GLN A 207 11.52 37.59 -16.39
CA GLN A 207 12.19 38.85 -16.13
C GLN A 207 11.77 39.94 -17.13
N ASP A 208 11.38 41.12 -16.62
CA ASP A 208 10.93 42.28 -17.42
C ASP A 208 12.06 42.97 -18.21
N THR A 209 13.33 42.69 -17.89
CA THR A 209 14.48 43.22 -18.64
C THR A 209 15.27 42.07 -19.24
N ALA A 210 15.51 42.13 -20.57
CA ALA A 210 16.26 41.12 -21.29
C ALA A 210 17.66 40.90 -20.67
N SER A 211 17.78 39.84 -19.88
CA SER A 211 19.06 39.36 -19.37
C SER A 211 19.82 38.72 -20.52
N ALA A 212 21.15 38.89 -20.56
CA ALA A 212 22.03 38.24 -21.53
C ALA A 212 22.19 36.72 -21.29
N THR A 213 21.26 36.11 -20.57
CA THR A 213 21.44 34.81 -19.92
C THR A 213 20.26 33.90 -20.25
N ASP A 214 20.15 33.52 -21.53
CA ASP A 214 19.31 32.39 -21.92
C ASP A 214 19.82 31.14 -21.18
N GLY A 215 18.91 30.44 -20.50
CA GLY A 215 19.19 29.25 -19.73
C GLY A 215 18.81 27.99 -20.50
N LEU A 216 19.63 26.94 -20.40
CA LEU A 216 19.31 25.64 -20.96
C LEU A 216 19.56 24.57 -19.91
N PHE A 217 18.52 23.80 -19.60
CA PHE A 217 18.63 22.65 -18.72
C PHE A 217 18.07 21.40 -19.39
N GLY A 218 18.63 20.26 -19.01
CA GLY A 218 18.15 18.94 -19.40
C GLY A 218 17.34 18.29 -18.27
N ILE A 219 16.44 17.39 -18.65
CA ILE A 219 15.71 16.52 -17.73
C ILE A 219 16.00 15.08 -18.11
N ARG A 220 16.27 14.25 -17.11
CA ARG A 220 16.51 12.81 -17.25
C ARG A 220 15.79 12.04 -16.16
N PHE A 221 15.53 10.78 -16.43
CA PHE A 221 14.92 9.86 -15.48
C PHE A 221 15.69 8.54 -15.43
N ALA A 222 15.61 7.84 -14.30
CA ALA A 222 16.06 6.47 -14.17
C ALA A 222 14.84 5.55 -14.03
N SER A 223 14.98 4.30 -14.51
CA SER A 223 13.97 3.23 -14.35
C SER A 223 14.50 2.04 -13.54
N ASP A 224 15.75 2.11 -13.09
CA ASP A 224 16.46 1.08 -12.33
C ASP A 224 17.28 1.68 -11.17
N PHE A 225 16.79 2.76 -10.56
CA PHE A 225 17.49 3.48 -9.51
C PHE A 225 17.65 2.64 -8.24
N ASP A 226 18.88 2.19 -7.97
CA ASP A 226 19.23 1.59 -6.69
C ASP A 226 19.56 2.70 -5.67
N SER A 227 18.67 2.88 -4.69
CA SER A 227 18.86 3.86 -3.60
C SER A 227 20.11 3.57 -2.73
N GLU A 228 20.56 2.31 -2.66
CA GLU A 228 21.78 1.92 -1.93
C GLU A 228 23.04 2.12 -2.79
N SER A 229 22.90 2.16 -4.12
CA SER A 229 23.98 2.39 -5.09
C SER A 229 23.62 3.41 -6.19
N PRO A 230 23.37 4.70 -5.86
CA PRO A 230 22.84 5.70 -6.81
C PRO A 230 23.70 5.92 -8.06
N GLY A 231 25.01 5.61 -7.98
CA GLY A 231 25.96 5.77 -9.09
C GLY A 231 25.86 4.71 -10.18
N ASN A 232 25.08 3.65 -9.98
CA ASN A 232 24.90 2.57 -10.95
C ASN A 232 23.61 2.67 -11.78
N ALA A 233 22.73 3.63 -11.45
CA ALA A 233 21.46 3.82 -12.16
C ALA A 233 21.72 4.20 -13.62
N ASN A 234 20.96 3.59 -14.53
CA ASN A 234 20.95 3.98 -15.93
C ASN A 234 20.02 5.19 -16.12
N TRP A 235 20.54 6.27 -16.70
CA TRP A 235 19.80 7.52 -16.83
C TRP A 235 19.38 7.76 -18.27
N ASP A 236 18.08 7.73 -18.53
CA ASP A 236 17.47 8.07 -19.81
C ASP A 236 17.17 9.56 -19.88
N VAL A 237 17.60 10.22 -20.96
CA VAL A 237 17.33 11.65 -21.17
C VAL A 237 15.91 11.85 -21.67
N TYR A 238 15.08 12.55 -20.90
CA TYR A 238 13.72 12.94 -21.29
C TYR A 238 13.73 14.04 -22.35
N GLY A 239 14.55 15.08 -22.13
CA GLY A 239 14.60 16.21 -23.04
C GLY A 239 15.31 17.42 -22.44
N TYR A 240 15.19 18.57 -23.10
CA TYR A 240 15.77 19.82 -22.66
C TYR A 240 14.76 20.96 -22.81
N VAL A 241 14.94 21.99 -22.00
CA VAL A 241 14.12 23.20 -22.01
C VAL A 241 15.04 24.39 -22.17
N ASN A 242 14.78 25.20 -23.20
CA ASN A 242 15.41 26.48 -23.35
C ASN A 242 14.54 27.54 -22.69
N ILE A 243 15.12 28.37 -21.84
CA ILE A 243 14.46 29.48 -21.17
C ILE A 243 15.07 30.77 -21.69
N ASP A 244 14.26 31.57 -22.38
CA ASP A 244 14.51 32.99 -22.61
C ASP A 244 13.73 33.78 -21.58
N ALA A 245 14.38 34.21 -20.50
CA ALA A 245 13.73 34.87 -19.38
C ALA A 245 13.00 36.18 -19.77
N SER A 246 13.32 36.76 -20.94
CA SER A 246 12.70 37.99 -21.44
C SER A 246 11.40 37.78 -22.22
N ARG A 247 11.11 36.53 -22.61
CA ARG A 247 9.94 36.16 -23.42
C ARG A 247 9.13 35.02 -22.84
N ASP A 248 9.78 34.12 -22.13
CA ASP A 248 9.18 32.88 -21.66
C ASP A 248 8.56 33.10 -20.27
N SER A 249 7.29 32.72 -20.15
CA SER A 249 6.55 32.62 -18.89
C SER A 249 6.58 31.19 -18.34
N LEU A 250 6.14 30.99 -17.10
CA LEU A 250 6.04 29.65 -16.51
C LEU A 250 5.12 28.72 -17.34
N ASN A 251 4.02 29.25 -17.87
CA ASN A 251 3.16 28.53 -18.80
C ASN A 251 3.86 28.14 -20.11
N SER A 252 4.79 28.97 -20.61
CA SER A 252 5.57 28.64 -21.81
C SER A 252 6.55 27.49 -21.54
N ILE A 253 7.17 27.46 -20.36
CA ILE A 253 8.08 26.39 -19.92
C ILE A 253 7.32 25.08 -19.73
N VAL A 254 6.17 25.12 -19.04
CA VAL A 254 5.28 23.96 -18.90
C VAL A 254 4.85 23.43 -20.26
N ALA A 255 4.46 24.34 -21.17
CA ALA A 255 4.10 23.94 -22.52
C ALA A 255 5.29 23.32 -23.27
N ASP A 256 6.52 23.76 -23.04
CA ASP A 256 7.70 23.21 -23.72
C ASP A 256 8.15 21.86 -23.15
N ILE A 257 8.01 21.63 -21.84
CA ILE A 257 8.22 20.32 -21.20
C ILE A 257 7.15 19.31 -21.66
N ASN A 258 5.87 19.71 -21.68
CA ASN A 258 4.73 18.88 -22.12
C ASN A 258 4.61 18.77 -23.65
N LYS A 259 5.46 19.45 -24.41
CA LYS A 259 5.62 19.20 -25.86
C LYS A 259 6.67 18.13 -26.12
N GLY A 260 7.42 17.69 -25.10
CA GLY A 260 8.36 16.57 -25.12
C GLY A 260 9.26 16.57 -26.36
N ARG A 261 9.94 17.70 -26.64
CA ARG A 261 10.43 18.05 -27.99
C ARG A 261 11.08 16.85 -28.70
N GLN A 262 10.30 16.32 -29.63
CA GLN A 262 10.35 14.98 -30.21
C GLN A 262 11.51 14.70 -31.17
N ALA A 263 12.71 15.20 -30.90
CA ALA A 263 13.77 15.08 -31.89
C ALA A 263 15.18 15.12 -31.29
N THR A 264 15.51 14.08 -30.54
CA THR A 264 16.91 13.75 -30.27
C THR A 264 17.45 12.95 -31.45
N GLY A 265 18.46 13.49 -32.12
CA GLY A 265 19.31 12.69 -32.98
C GLY A 265 20.30 11.93 -32.12
N THR A 266 20.21 10.61 -32.08
CA THR A 266 21.25 9.80 -31.44
C THR A 266 22.30 9.42 -32.47
N LEU A 267 23.56 9.60 -32.09
CA LEU A 267 24.72 9.20 -32.85
C LEU A 267 25.54 8.28 -31.94
N THR A 268 25.52 6.98 -32.21
CA THR A 268 26.26 6.00 -31.41
C THR A 268 27.61 5.73 -32.06
N MET A 269 28.67 5.99 -31.30
CA MET A 269 30.03 5.64 -31.68
C MET A 269 30.25 4.16 -31.36
N THR A 270 30.74 3.37 -32.31
CA THR A 270 31.14 1.99 -32.05
C THR A 270 32.64 1.95 -31.73
N GLN A 271 33.07 1.01 -30.89
CA GLN A 271 34.46 0.89 -30.43
C GLN A 271 35.46 0.92 -31.60
N LEU A 272 36.36 1.92 -31.59
CA LEU A 272 37.48 2.03 -32.50
C LEU A 272 38.56 1.03 -32.03
N THR A 273 38.67 -0.12 -32.68
CA THR A 273 39.73 -1.07 -32.35
C THR A 273 41.02 -0.55 -32.98
N GLY A 274 41.93 -0.08 -32.12
CA GLY A 274 43.03 0.78 -32.51
C GLY A 274 43.90 0.29 -33.68
N GLY A 275 44.38 1.27 -34.44
CA GLY A 275 45.68 1.21 -35.13
C GLY A 275 45.73 0.38 -36.40
N GLY A 276 45.31 0.98 -37.53
CA GLY A 276 45.90 0.65 -38.83
C GLY A 276 45.13 -0.31 -39.74
N SER A 277 43.85 -0.59 -39.48
CA SER A 277 42.96 -1.15 -40.50
C SER A 277 42.03 -0.06 -41.03
N ALA A 278 42.04 0.16 -42.35
CA ALA A 278 41.27 1.19 -43.04
C ALA A 278 39.73 1.06 -42.91
N THR A 279 39.24 0.08 -42.16
CA THR A 279 37.81 -0.20 -41.92
C THR A 279 37.25 0.48 -40.68
N ASP A 280 38.10 0.98 -39.77
CA ASP A 280 37.72 1.57 -38.48
C ASP A 280 38.18 3.05 -38.36
N ASP A 281 38.51 3.70 -39.47
CA ASP A 281 39.05 5.07 -39.49
C ASP A 281 37.93 6.13 -39.61
N ILE A 282 37.61 6.78 -38.50
CA ILE A 282 36.60 7.85 -38.43
C ILE A 282 37.00 9.09 -39.25
N SER A 283 38.28 9.28 -39.59
CA SER A 283 38.72 10.44 -40.39
C SER A 283 38.15 10.45 -41.82
N THR A 284 37.62 9.31 -42.26
CA THR A 284 36.94 9.15 -43.55
C THR A 284 35.43 9.36 -43.47
N GLN A 285 34.90 9.72 -42.29
CA GLN A 285 33.47 9.91 -42.07
C GLN A 285 33.14 11.40 -42.01
N SER A 286 31.92 11.74 -42.43
CA SER A 286 31.38 13.08 -42.24
C SER A 286 29.98 13.05 -41.66
N LEU A 287 29.74 13.98 -40.74
CA LEU A 287 28.46 14.21 -40.09
C LEU A 287 27.84 15.47 -40.68
N THR A 288 26.65 15.35 -41.26
CA THR A 288 25.88 16.50 -41.75
C THR A 288 24.77 16.82 -40.76
N ILE A 289 24.71 18.07 -40.30
CA ILE A 289 23.70 18.55 -39.33
C ILE A 289 23.13 19.87 -39.85
N ASN A 290 21.82 19.94 -40.03
CA ASN A 290 21.11 21.11 -40.54
C ASN A 290 21.77 21.70 -41.82
N GLY A 291 22.28 20.82 -42.69
CA GLY A 291 22.97 21.19 -43.93
C GLY A 291 24.44 21.60 -43.78
N GLN A 292 25.01 21.58 -42.57
CA GLN A 292 26.43 21.84 -42.30
C GLN A 292 27.22 20.54 -42.22
N ILE A 293 28.40 20.50 -42.81
CA ILE A 293 29.20 19.29 -42.97
C ILE A 293 30.41 19.32 -42.04
N PHE A 294 30.52 18.31 -41.18
CA PHE A 294 31.63 18.14 -40.23
C PHE A 294 32.43 16.90 -40.59
N THR A 295 33.74 17.05 -40.68
CA THR A 295 34.68 15.94 -40.90
C THR A 295 35.49 15.67 -39.63
N PHE A 296 35.90 14.43 -39.42
CA PHE A 296 36.73 14.05 -38.29
C PHE A 296 38.21 14.06 -38.68
N ALA A 297 39.07 14.52 -37.79
CA ALA A 297 40.51 14.47 -37.99
C ALA A 297 41.18 13.84 -36.76
N THR A 298 42.17 12.97 -37.03
CA THR A 298 42.97 12.29 -36.02
C THR A 298 44.32 13.01 -35.88
N GLY A 299 44.66 13.41 -34.65
CA GLY A 299 45.91 14.12 -34.33
C GLY A 299 45.72 15.31 -33.39
N ALA A 300 46.79 15.74 -32.74
CA ALA A 300 46.74 16.85 -31.78
C ALA A 300 46.49 18.20 -32.50
N GLY A 301 45.29 18.78 -32.31
CA GLY A 301 44.89 20.09 -32.84
C GLY A 301 43.55 20.57 -32.28
N THR A 302 43.25 21.87 -32.39
CA THR A 302 41.94 22.44 -32.01
C THR A 302 40.97 22.31 -33.17
N GLY A 303 39.74 21.86 -32.93
CA GLY A 303 38.70 21.82 -33.98
C GLY A 303 38.45 23.20 -34.58
N THR A 304 38.09 23.25 -35.87
CA THR A 304 37.84 24.51 -36.58
C THR A 304 36.47 24.49 -37.24
N TYR A 305 35.69 25.56 -37.11
CA TYR A 305 34.42 25.74 -37.81
C TYR A 305 34.42 27.02 -38.67
N ASN A 306 33.94 26.92 -39.90
CA ASN A 306 33.74 28.05 -40.79
C ASN A 306 32.24 28.28 -41.03
N GLY A 307 31.65 29.17 -40.24
CA GLY A 307 30.22 29.49 -40.32
C GLY A 307 29.74 30.09 -41.63
N THR A 308 30.64 30.65 -42.46
CA THR A 308 30.28 31.16 -43.79
C THR A 308 30.16 30.05 -44.83
N LEU A 309 30.97 29.01 -44.72
CA LEU A 309 30.97 27.87 -45.64
C LEU A 309 30.17 26.67 -45.13
N GLY A 310 29.69 26.70 -43.88
CA GLY A 310 28.96 25.61 -43.25
C GLY A 310 29.78 24.33 -43.11
N THR A 311 31.11 24.46 -42.94
CA THR A 311 32.05 23.33 -42.88
C THR A 311 32.87 23.37 -41.60
N GLY A 312 33.14 22.21 -41.01
CA GLY A 312 33.95 22.10 -39.81
C GLY A 312 34.82 20.83 -39.74
N VAL A 313 35.85 20.91 -38.92
CA VAL A 313 36.75 19.79 -38.59
C VAL A 313 36.68 19.55 -37.08
N ILE A 314 36.18 18.38 -36.70
CA ILE A 314 36.18 17.87 -35.33
C ILE A 314 37.54 17.19 -35.12
N ASN A 315 38.40 17.82 -34.32
CA ASN A 315 39.69 17.25 -33.95
C ASN A 315 39.55 16.43 -32.66
N LEU A 316 40.01 15.18 -32.71
CA LEU A 316 39.98 14.28 -31.56
C LEU A 316 41.24 14.46 -30.70
N THR A 317 41.06 14.79 -29.43
CA THR A 317 42.10 15.37 -28.56
C THR A 317 43.10 14.36 -28.00
N THR A 318 42.79 13.06 -28.05
CA THR A 318 43.64 11.98 -27.52
C THR A 318 44.25 11.14 -28.64
N THR A 319 45.23 10.26 -28.34
CA THR A 319 45.78 9.30 -29.32
C THR A 319 45.18 7.90 -29.19
N ASN A 320 44.40 7.65 -28.13
CA ASN A 320 43.67 6.41 -27.86
C ASN A 320 42.17 6.70 -27.86
N TYR A 321 41.54 6.59 -29.04
CA TYR A 321 40.15 6.95 -29.24
C TYR A 321 39.21 5.85 -28.70
N SER A 322 38.69 5.99 -27.48
CA SER A 322 37.50 5.22 -27.08
C SER A 322 36.26 5.81 -27.75
N ALA A 323 35.25 4.98 -28.01
CA ALA A 323 33.95 5.45 -28.53
C ALA A 323 33.38 6.61 -27.69
N THR A 324 33.58 6.54 -26.37
CA THR A 324 33.23 7.58 -25.40
C THR A 324 34.01 8.88 -25.61
N SER A 325 35.33 8.81 -25.75
CA SER A 325 36.16 10.01 -25.97
C SER A 325 35.81 10.75 -27.27
N VAL A 326 35.41 10.01 -28.30
CA VAL A 326 34.98 10.57 -29.58
C VAL A 326 33.62 11.24 -29.47
N ALA A 327 32.67 10.60 -28.77
CA ALA A 327 31.38 11.21 -28.50
C ALA A 327 31.54 12.52 -27.69
N TRP A 328 32.44 12.55 -26.70
CA TRP A 328 32.76 13.75 -25.91
C TRP A 328 33.36 14.89 -26.75
N ASP A 329 34.42 14.64 -27.50
CA ASP A 329 35.06 15.65 -28.35
C ASP A 329 34.08 16.21 -29.40
N THR A 330 33.21 15.34 -29.93
CA THR A 330 32.14 15.73 -30.87
C THR A 330 31.12 16.63 -30.19
N ALA A 331 30.64 16.27 -28.99
CA ALA A 331 29.70 17.10 -28.22
C ALA A 331 30.27 18.48 -27.93
N ALA A 332 31.52 18.53 -27.47
CA ALA A 332 32.22 19.77 -27.15
C ALA A 332 32.33 20.69 -28.37
N PHE A 333 32.71 20.13 -29.53
CA PHE A 333 32.81 20.89 -30.77
C PHE A 333 31.47 21.46 -31.23
N LEU A 334 30.41 20.65 -31.22
CA LEU A 334 29.07 21.10 -31.63
C LEU A 334 28.54 22.19 -30.71
N ASN A 335 28.71 22.02 -29.40
CA ASN A 335 28.27 23.02 -28.43
C ASN A 335 29.05 24.33 -28.52
N ALA A 336 30.37 24.29 -28.77
CA ALA A 336 31.18 25.49 -28.95
C ALA A 336 30.71 26.35 -30.13
N HIS A 337 29.96 25.76 -31.07
CA HIS A 337 29.46 26.43 -32.27
C HIS A 337 27.92 26.39 -32.35
N SER A 338 27.22 26.06 -31.26
CA SER A 338 25.77 25.79 -31.29
C SER A 338 24.94 26.97 -31.79
N ALA A 339 25.38 28.21 -31.56
CA ALA A 339 24.72 29.42 -32.06
C ALA A 339 24.69 29.51 -33.60
N SER A 340 25.67 28.89 -34.27
CA SER A 340 25.75 28.85 -35.73
C SER A 340 25.21 27.55 -36.32
N ILE A 341 25.30 26.43 -35.60
CA ILE A 341 24.84 25.10 -36.04
C ILE A 341 23.32 24.92 -35.78
N GLY A 342 22.79 25.63 -34.78
CA GLY A 342 21.41 25.46 -34.31
C GLY A 342 21.18 24.15 -33.54
N VAL A 343 22.28 23.48 -33.16
CA VAL A 343 22.27 22.18 -32.48
C VAL A 343 23.15 22.24 -31.24
N ARG A 344 22.66 21.65 -30.16
CA ARG A 344 23.41 21.36 -28.94
C ARG A 344 23.52 19.85 -28.78
N ALA A 345 24.53 19.36 -28.07
CA ALA A 345 24.74 17.94 -27.92
C ALA A 345 25.23 17.57 -26.51
N VAL A 346 24.79 16.42 -26.01
CA VAL A 346 25.27 15.77 -24.79
C VAL A 346 25.83 14.44 -25.19
N SER A 347 26.91 13.99 -24.56
CA SER A 347 27.34 12.61 -24.72
C SER A 347 27.12 11.83 -23.44
N ASP A 348 26.56 10.64 -23.59
CA ASP A 348 26.37 9.63 -22.57
C ASP A 348 27.11 8.37 -23.01
N GLY A 349 28.22 8.06 -22.33
CA GLY A 349 29.13 7.01 -22.75
C GLY A 349 29.53 7.17 -24.23
N SER A 350 29.29 6.13 -25.03
CA SER A 350 29.58 6.11 -26.48
C SER A 350 28.51 6.76 -27.35
N THR A 351 27.39 7.22 -26.78
CA THR A 351 26.28 7.80 -27.53
C THR A 351 26.28 9.32 -27.39
N LEU A 352 26.14 10.00 -28.52
CA LEU A 352 25.93 11.44 -28.60
C LEU A 352 24.44 11.71 -28.85
N HIS A 353 23.82 12.43 -27.94
CA HIS A 353 22.46 12.93 -28.03
C HIS A 353 22.51 14.36 -28.56
N MET A 354 21.89 14.62 -29.70
CA MET A 354 21.90 15.91 -30.36
C MET A 354 20.50 16.50 -30.40
N PHE A 355 20.44 17.80 -30.11
CA PHE A 355 19.26 18.53 -29.74
C PHE A 355 19.17 19.79 -30.59
N ALA A 356 18.10 19.93 -31.37
CA ALA A 356 17.87 21.11 -32.18
C ALA A 356 16.41 21.53 -32.18
N SER A 357 16.17 22.82 -32.36
CA SER A 357 14.83 23.36 -32.47
C SER A 357 14.05 22.85 -33.71
N GLU A 358 14.77 22.47 -34.77
CA GLU A 358 14.23 22.09 -36.08
C GLU A 358 14.80 20.74 -36.57
N TRP A 359 15.01 19.79 -35.66
CA TRP A 359 15.58 18.50 -36.04
C TRP A 359 14.60 17.70 -36.91
N GLY A 360 14.97 17.45 -38.17
CA GLY A 360 14.24 16.55 -39.05
C GLY A 360 13.68 17.16 -40.34
N GLU A 361 13.88 18.45 -40.60
CA GLU A 361 13.79 18.97 -41.98
C GLU A 361 15.02 18.46 -42.76
N GLY A 362 14.79 17.87 -43.94
CA GLY A 362 15.74 16.94 -44.59
C GLY A 362 17.18 17.46 -44.71
N GLY A 363 18.15 16.69 -44.21
CA GLY A 363 19.58 17.02 -44.35
C GLY A 363 20.53 16.37 -43.34
N ASN A 364 20.03 15.75 -42.26
CA ASN A 364 20.90 15.11 -41.26
C ASN A 364 21.29 13.69 -41.69
N THR A 365 22.55 13.49 -42.03
CA THR A 365 23.10 12.20 -42.50
C THR A 365 24.50 11.97 -41.93
N ILE A 366 24.86 10.70 -41.75
CA ILE A 366 26.27 10.31 -41.70
C ILE A 366 26.61 9.77 -43.07
N GLU A 367 27.61 10.36 -43.70
CA GLU A 367 28.20 9.80 -44.91
C GLU A 367 29.43 8.99 -44.52
N THR A 368 29.45 7.73 -44.94
CA THR A 368 30.59 6.82 -44.76
C THR A 368 31.23 6.52 -46.10
N VAL A 369 32.56 6.61 -46.15
CA VAL A 369 33.34 6.34 -47.37
C VAL A 369 33.56 4.83 -47.58
N SER A 370 33.31 3.97 -46.57
CA SER A 370 33.35 2.51 -46.66
C SER A 370 32.16 1.84 -45.96
N GLY A 371 31.62 0.75 -46.52
CA GLY A 371 30.39 0.07 -46.08
C GLY A 371 30.42 -0.63 -44.71
N THR A 372 31.32 -0.24 -43.81
CA THR A 372 31.33 -0.64 -42.39
C THR A 372 31.49 0.65 -41.59
N THR A 373 30.54 0.93 -40.69
CA THR A 373 30.27 2.28 -40.20
C THR A 373 30.71 2.40 -38.74
N ALA A 374 31.81 3.13 -38.44
CA ALA A 374 32.25 3.36 -37.06
C ALA A 374 31.30 4.28 -36.26
N MET A 375 30.45 5.03 -36.97
CA MET A 375 29.44 5.92 -36.41
C MET A 375 28.06 5.57 -36.96
N VAL A 376 27.17 5.01 -36.15
CA VAL A 376 25.81 4.72 -36.61
C VAL A 376 24.90 5.85 -36.14
N MET A 377 24.24 6.55 -37.08
CA MET A 377 23.06 7.33 -36.71
C MET A 377 22.03 6.33 -36.21
N GLY A 378 21.59 6.49 -34.96
CA GLY A 378 20.35 5.88 -34.54
C GLY A 378 19.22 6.32 -35.47
N GLN A 379 18.10 5.59 -35.45
CA GLN A 379 16.88 6.15 -36.01
C GLN A 379 16.55 7.49 -35.32
N LYS A 380 15.58 8.25 -35.84
CA LYS A 380 14.94 9.31 -35.04
C LYS A 380 14.25 8.60 -33.88
N THR A 381 15.00 8.24 -32.84
CA THR A 381 14.58 7.33 -31.78
C THR A 381 13.75 8.13 -30.81
N LEU A 382 12.46 8.22 -31.11
CA LEU A 382 11.46 8.35 -30.05
C LEU A 382 11.04 6.94 -29.69
N GLU A 383 11.48 6.44 -28.55
CA GLU A 383 10.72 5.39 -27.85
C GLU A 383 9.73 5.98 -26.84
N HIS A 384 9.79 7.29 -26.54
CA HIS A 384 8.92 7.90 -25.52
C HIS A 384 8.13 9.12 -26.00
N GLY A 385 7.97 9.25 -27.33
CA GLY A 385 6.94 10.11 -27.91
C GLY A 385 5.62 9.35 -28.03
N GLY A 386 4.84 9.25 -26.96
CA GLY A 386 3.49 8.68 -27.06
C GLY A 386 2.78 8.38 -25.73
N GLU A 387 3.52 8.04 -24.68
CA GLU A 387 3.02 7.93 -23.31
C GLU A 387 4.04 8.68 -22.43
N GLU A 388 3.72 9.93 -22.08
CA GLU A 388 4.66 10.84 -21.41
C GLU A 388 5.11 10.25 -20.06
N PHE A 389 6.39 9.93 -19.91
CA PHE A 389 6.97 9.52 -18.62
C PHE A 389 6.90 10.64 -17.58
N MET A 390 6.67 11.86 -18.02
CA MET A 390 6.62 13.05 -17.18
C MET A 390 5.53 14.01 -17.65
N THR A 391 4.82 14.62 -16.70
CA THR A 391 4.02 15.82 -16.94
C THR A 391 4.64 16.99 -16.22
N SER A 392 4.37 18.19 -16.71
CA SER A 392 4.63 19.43 -15.99
C SER A 392 3.35 20.24 -15.85
N SER A 393 3.26 20.98 -14.76
CA SER A 393 2.15 21.87 -14.47
C SER A 393 2.65 23.07 -13.69
N VAL A 394 1.81 24.10 -13.64
CA VAL A 394 2.02 25.23 -12.73
C VAL A 394 1.33 24.90 -11.41
N TYR A 395 2.09 24.91 -10.33
CA TYR A 395 1.58 24.76 -8.97
C TYR A 395 1.45 26.12 -8.30
N TYR A 396 0.40 26.31 -7.50
CA TYR A 396 0.24 27.50 -6.68
C TYR A 396 0.59 27.14 -5.24
N ASP A 397 1.63 27.77 -4.68
CA ASP A 397 1.97 27.62 -3.27
C ASP A 397 1.15 28.62 -2.44
N GLU A 398 0.26 28.07 -1.62
CA GLU A 398 -0.60 28.85 -0.74
C GLU A 398 0.18 29.53 0.41
N ASN A 399 1.36 29.02 0.77
CA ASN A 399 2.16 29.58 1.86
C ASN A 399 2.92 30.83 1.43
N ASN A 400 3.42 30.82 0.20
CA ASN A 400 4.24 31.87 -0.36
C ASN A 400 3.45 32.81 -1.30
N GLU A 401 2.20 32.47 -1.64
CA GLU A 401 1.33 33.19 -2.59
C GLU A 401 1.95 33.33 -3.99
N GLU A 402 2.70 32.31 -4.42
CA GLU A 402 3.51 32.32 -5.64
C GLU A 402 3.23 31.08 -6.51
N TYR A 403 3.63 31.15 -7.78
CA TYR A 403 3.48 30.03 -8.72
C TYR A 403 4.82 29.37 -9.01
N GLU A 404 4.86 28.04 -8.96
CA GLU A 404 6.05 27.21 -9.13
C GLU A 404 5.91 26.25 -10.33
N LEU A 405 7.04 25.88 -10.94
CA LEU A 405 7.08 24.78 -11.89
C LEU A 405 7.01 23.45 -11.12
N GLN A 406 5.99 22.66 -11.42
CA GLN A 406 5.88 21.28 -10.95
C GLN A 406 6.16 20.34 -12.12
N ILE A 407 7.06 19.39 -11.93
CA ILE A 407 7.34 18.30 -12.87
C ILE A 407 7.08 16.99 -12.13
N GLN A 408 6.31 16.10 -12.72
CA GLN A 408 5.92 14.84 -12.12
C GLN A 408 6.27 13.71 -13.07
N MET A 409 6.85 12.65 -12.55
CA MET A 409 6.88 11.40 -13.29
C MET A 409 5.51 10.72 -13.23
N ASN A 410 5.07 10.20 -14.37
CA ASN A 410 3.88 9.36 -14.46
C ASN A 410 4.16 7.93 -13.99
N HIS A 411 5.43 7.58 -13.81
CA HIS A 411 5.90 6.36 -13.17
C HIS A 411 6.50 6.67 -11.78
N GLY A 412 6.21 5.85 -10.78
CA GLY A 412 6.76 6.00 -9.42
C GLY A 412 7.29 4.67 -8.85
N GLY A 413 8.03 4.75 -7.74
CA GLY A 413 8.62 3.61 -7.05
C GLY A 413 10.10 3.82 -6.71
N GLU A 414 10.68 2.93 -5.90
CA GLU A 414 12.11 3.03 -5.50
C GLU A 414 13.09 2.97 -6.68
N ASP A 415 12.66 2.36 -7.78
CA ASP A 415 13.45 2.17 -9.00
C ASP A 415 13.36 3.38 -9.95
N TYR A 416 12.46 4.35 -9.72
CA TYR A 416 12.31 5.51 -10.58
C TYR A 416 12.82 6.78 -9.89
N GLN A 417 13.58 7.59 -10.63
CA GLN A 417 14.07 8.89 -10.14
C GLN A 417 14.04 9.93 -11.25
N LEU A 418 13.70 11.16 -10.89
CA LEU A 418 13.74 12.33 -11.77
C LEU A 418 14.93 13.22 -11.43
N GLN A 419 15.63 13.71 -12.45
CA GLN A 419 16.71 14.68 -12.25
C GLN A 419 16.75 15.77 -13.33
N ILE A 420 17.02 17.00 -12.89
CA ILE A 420 17.40 18.13 -13.74
C ILE A 420 18.93 18.23 -13.77
N PHE A 421 19.51 18.50 -14.94
CA PHE A 421 20.96 18.66 -15.10
C PHE A 421 21.31 19.85 -16.01
N ASN A 422 22.48 20.45 -15.76
CA ASN A 422 23.02 21.53 -16.58
C ASN A 422 23.80 20.97 -17.78
N LEU A 423 23.77 21.71 -18.90
CA LEU A 423 24.60 21.41 -20.07
C LEU A 423 25.94 22.13 -19.97
N THR A 424 26.91 21.57 -19.25
CA THR A 424 28.27 22.12 -19.24
C THR A 424 29.06 21.63 -20.45
N THR A 425 29.93 22.49 -21.00
CA THR A 425 30.98 22.10 -21.95
C THR A 425 32.33 22.19 -21.25
N MET A 426 33.30 21.41 -21.74
CA MET A 426 34.68 21.44 -21.26
C MET A 426 35.28 22.85 -21.32
N ASN A 427 35.41 23.49 -20.16
CA ASN A 427 36.64 24.18 -19.74
C ASN A 427 36.70 24.46 -18.22
N GLY A 428 35.99 23.66 -17.43
CA GLY A 428 36.12 23.61 -15.97
C GLY A 428 36.15 22.16 -15.55
N THR A 429 37.11 21.79 -14.72
CA THR A 429 37.17 20.48 -14.08
C THR A 429 35.85 20.17 -13.38
N SER A 430 35.29 19.00 -13.70
CA SER A 430 34.07 18.41 -13.13
C SER A 430 32.77 18.96 -13.72
N ASP A 431 32.24 18.26 -14.72
CA ASP A 431 30.91 17.61 -14.70
C ASP A 431 30.54 17.22 -16.13
N ILE A 432 30.32 15.93 -16.44
CA ILE A 432 29.27 15.40 -17.35
C ILE A 432 29.11 13.87 -17.09
N VAL A 433 27.86 13.50 -16.79
CA VAL A 433 27.11 12.28 -17.15
C VAL A 433 27.88 11.05 -17.71
N GLY A 434 27.67 9.90 -17.08
CA GLY A 434 27.63 8.59 -17.77
C GLY A 434 28.90 7.72 -17.77
N GLY A 435 29.94 8.07 -16.99
CA GLY A 435 31.14 7.24 -16.89
C GLY A 435 31.07 6.20 -15.76
N THR A 436 30.83 4.92 -16.08
CA THR A 436 31.31 3.83 -15.20
C THR A 436 32.84 3.88 -15.18
N ILE A 437 33.44 4.31 -14.06
CA ILE A 437 34.89 4.19 -13.86
C ILE A 437 35.20 2.73 -13.52
N ALA A 438 35.52 1.93 -14.53
CA ALA A 438 36.13 0.61 -14.35
C ALA A 438 37.62 0.68 -14.75
N GLY A 439 38.53 0.78 -13.78
CA GLY A 439 39.96 0.68 -14.07
C GLY A 439 40.95 1.22 -13.04
N THR A 440 40.91 0.67 -11.83
CA THR A 440 42.00 0.52 -10.83
C THR A 440 43.01 1.65 -10.58
N SER A 441 43.01 2.05 -9.30
CA SER A 441 44.07 2.67 -8.49
C SER A 441 44.12 4.20 -8.57
N MET A 442 43.97 4.97 -7.49
CA MET A 442 44.13 4.71 -6.05
C MET A 442 43.12 5.64 -5.33
N GLY A 443 42.19 5.13 -4.52
CA GLY A 443 42.43 4.91 -3.10
C GLY A 443 41.91 6.09 -2.27
N GLY A 444 40.63 6.07 -1.91
CA GLY A 444 40.02 7.05 -0.99
C GLY A 444 38.51 7.09 -1.12
N THR A 445 37.82 6.51 -0.13
CA THR A 445 36.45 6.74 0.36
C THR A 445 35.42 7.35 -0.61
N TRP A 446 34.40 6.53 -0.89
CA TRP A 446 33.06 6.90 -1.35
C TRP A 446 32.56 8.25 -0.81
N GLY A 447 32.04 9.09 -1.71
CA GLY A 447 31.36 10.33 -1.36
C GLY A 447 31.49 11.35 -2.49
N GLY A 448 30.41 11.58 -3.23
CA GLY A 448 30.36 12.68 -4.19
C GLY A 448 29.46 12.43 -5.39
N VAL A 449 28.15 12.30 -5.16
CA VAL A 449 27.22 13.11 -5.96
C VAL A 449 27.70 14.55 -5.79
N LEU A 450 27.92 15.27 -6.89
CA LEU A 450 28.46 16.63 -6.97
C LEU A 450 28.58 17.36 -5.63
N PRO A 451 29.81 17.62 -5.13
CA PRO A 451 29.99 18.67 -4.15
C PRO A 451 29.48 19.99 -4.76
N ILE A 452 28.33 20.44 -4.28
CA ILE A 452 27.95 21.84 -4.33
C ILE A 452 29.04 22.57 -3.54
N ASN A 453 29.57 23.65 -4.11
CA ASN A 453 30.62 24.55 -3.59
C ASN A 453 32.04 24.30 -4.13
N ASP A 454 32.25 24.56 -5.41
CA ASP A 454 33.21 25.56 -5.90
C ASP A 454 32.89 25.83 -7.39
N ASP A 455 32.56 27.09 -7.68
CA ASP A 455 32.11 27.70 -8.96
C ASP A 455 32.24 26.86 -10.26
N PRO A 456 31.11 26.65 -10.97
CA PRO A 456 30.97 27.35 -12.25
C PRO A 456 29.59 27.97 -12.45
N THR A 457 29.61 29.28 -12.68
CA THR A 457 28.51 30.12 -13.17
C THR A 457 27.76 29.50 -14.36
N SER A 458 26.50 29.10 -14.17
CA SER A 458 25.59 28.72 -15.27
C SER A 458 24.11 28.75 -14.86
N VAL A 459 23.53 29.95 -14.97
CA VAL A 459 22.11 30.32 -15.15
C VAL A 459 21.07 29.94 -14.10
N LEU A 460 21.16 28.81 -13.38
CA LEU A 460 20.15 28.47 -12.37
C LEU A 460 20.46 29.00 -10.96
N SER A 461 21.71 29.37 -10.68
CA SER A 461 22.11 29.95 -9.38
C SER A 461 21.71 31.42 -9.19
N THR A 462 21.30 32.12 -10.25
CA THR A 462 20.78 33.51 -10.14
C THR A 462 19.31 33.52 -9.69
N TYR A 463 18.61 32.39 -9.81
CA TYR A 463 17.19 32.25 -9.49
C TYR A 463 16.93 31.24 -8.38
N GLY A 464 17.96 30.81 -7.65
CA GLY A 464 17.85 29.88 -6.54
C GLY A 464 18.81 30.26 -5.42
N SER A 465 18.32 30.96 -4.41
CA SER A 465 18.95 30.94 -3.09
C SER A 465 18.27 29.85 -2.28
N THR A 466 19.07 28.91 -1.77
CA THR A 466 18.63 27.94 -0.76
C THR A 466 18.23 28.70 0.50
N ASP A 467 16.93 28.79 0.78
CA ASP A 467 16.47 29.07 2.13
C ASP A 467 16.51 27.73 2.88
N GLU A 468 17.39 27.65 3.86
CA GLU A 468 17.73 26.49 4.69
C GLU A 468 18.72 25.44 4.11
N GLU A 469 19.76 25.15 4.92
CA GLU A 469 20.65 24.01 4.75
C GLU A 469 19.82 22.72 4.81
N SER A 470 19.76 21.97 3.69
CA SER A 470 19.35 20.55 3.58
C SER A 470 18.09 20.22 2.78
N GLU A 471 17.67 21.01 1.79
CA GLU A 471 16.73 20.52 0.76
C GLU A 471 17.46 20.14 -0.53
N TRP A 472 17.63 18.83 -0.70
CA TRP A 472 18.15 18.23 -1.91
C TRP A 472 17.06 18.31 -2.99
N ILE A 473 17.36 18.87 -4.16
CA ILE A 473 16.51 18.73 -5.37
C ILE A 473 16.69 17.28 -5.89
N GLN A 474 16.08 16.34 -5.19
CA GLN A 474 15.76 15.00 -5.68
C GLN A 474 14.25 14.87 -5.50
N ALA A 475 13.54 14.36 -6.51
CA ALA A 475 12.16 13.96 -6.29
C ALA A 475 12.18 12.94 -5.14
N GLN A 476 11.45 13.24 -4.05
CA GLN A 476 11.30 12.30 -2.95
C GLN A 476 10.83 10.97 -3.54
N ASN A 477 11.63 9.93 -3.32
CA ASN A 477 11.34 8.56 -3.71
C ASN A 477 9.91 8.23 -3.31
N GLY A 478 9.04 8.28 -4.30
CA GLY A 478 7.65 8.04 -4.15
C GLY A 478 7.49 6.55 -4.00
N SER A 479 6.97 6.10 -2.85
CA SER A 479 6.63 4.69 -2.64
C SER A 479 5.48 4.21 -3.58
N GLY A 480 5.17 4.95 -4.64
CA GLY A 480 3.99 4.81 -5.45
C GLY A 480 4.20 3.88 -6.63
N ASN A 481 3.73 2.64 -6.55
CA ASN A 481 3.83 1.68 -7.64
C ASN A 481 2.77 1.98 -8.72
N THR A 482 3.22 2.38 -9.91
CA THR A 482 2.37 2.69 -11.09
C THR A 482 2.26 1.53 -12.08
N ASP A 483 2.97 0.42 -11.85
CA ASP A 483 3.14 -0.68 -12.81
C ASP A 483 1.93 -1.65 -12.88
N TRP A 484 0.72 -1.18 -12.56
CA TRP A 484 -0.49 -1.98 -12.71
C TRP A 484 -1.47 -1.37 -13.72
N ASP A 485 -2.14 -2.26 -14.45
CA ASP A 485 -3.05 -1.93 -15.56
C ASP A 485 -4.20 -0.96 -15.20
N GLY A 486 -4.44 -0.65 -13.92
CA GLY A 486 -5.45 0.31 -13.46
C GLY A 486 -4.92 1.56 -12.75
N ALA A 487 -3.66 1.96 -12.95
CA ALA A 487 -3.06 3.09 -12.23
C ALA A 487 -3.63 4.45 -12.67
N ASP A 488 -3.82 4.66 -13.97
CA ASP A 488 -4.38 5.90 -14.53
C ASP A 488 -5.19 5.67 -15.81
N ILE A 489 -5.83 6.75 -16.29
CA ILE A 489 -6.62 6.79 -17.52
C ILE A 489 -6.21 7.96 -18.44
N LEU A 490 -4.93 8.36 -18.40
CA LEU A 490 -4.42 9.54 -19.11
C LEU A 490 -4.38 9.35 -20.64
N THR A 491 -4.16 8.12 -21.10
CA THR A 491 -4.15 7.76 -22.53
C THR A 491 -5.32 6.83 -22.86
N GLN A 492 -5.63 6.71 -24.16
CA GLN A 492 -6.63 5.74 -24.62
C GLN A 492 -6.20 4.29 -24.30
N SER A 493 -4.89 3.99 -24.40
CA SER A 493 -4.38 2.65 -24.09
C SER A 493 -4.42 2.38 -22.58
N ALA A 494 -4.02 3.35 -21.76
CA ALA A 494 -4.11 3.28 -20.30
C ALA A 494 -5.57 3.09 -19.84
N ALA A 495 -6.52 3.85 -20.40
CA ALA A 495 -7.94 3.70 -20.09
C ALA A 495 -8.50 2.29 -20.43
N GLN A 496 -8.04 1.69 -21.53
CA GLN A 496 -8.42 0.31 -21.89
C GLN A 496 -7.83 -0.73 -20.93
N LYS A 497 -6.57 -0.56 -20.52
CA LYS A 497 -5.96 -1.40 -19.48
C LYS A 497 -6.71 -1.21 -18.15
N ALA A 498 -7.10 0.02 -17.82
CA ALA A 498 -7.79 0.34 -16.57
C ALA A 498 -9.16 -0.32 -16.49
N LEU A 499 -9.90 -0.43 -17.59
CA LEU A 499 -11.14 -1.21 -17.64
C LEU A 499 -10.90 -2.68 -17.22
N ALA A 500 -9.84 -3.31 -17.72
CA ALA A 500 -9.48 -4.67 -17.34
C ALA A 500 -9.03 -4.77 -15.86
N GLY A 501 -8.27 -3.78 -15.38
CA GLY A 501 -7.86 -3.67 -13.98
C GLY A 501 -9.04 -3.53 -13.03
N ILE A 502 -10.02 -2.67 -13.36
CA ILE A 502 -11.23 -2.47 -12.56
C ILE A 502 -12.12 -3.72 -12.59
N ASP A 503 -12.22 -4.43 -13.71
CA ASP A 503 -12.94 -5.71 -13.77
C ASP A 503 -12.27 -6.80 -12.90
N LEU A 504 -10.94 -6.79 -12.79
CA LEU A 504 -10.24 -7.64 -11.84
C LEU A 504 -10.51 -7.23 -10.39
N ALA A 505 -10.50 -5.93 -10.09
CA ALA A 505 -10.81 -5.38 -8.77
C ALA A 505 -12.23 -5.75 -8.31
N ILE A 506 -13.23 -5.57 -9.18
CA ILE A 506 -14.63 -5.96 -8.92
C ILE A 506 -14.70 -7.44 -8.60
N ARG A 507 -14.10 -8.31 -9.42
CA ARG A 507 -14.08 -9.77 -9.17
C ARG A 507 -13.41 -10.13 -7.85
N LYS A 508 -12.32 -9.45 -7.48
CA LYS A 508 -11.61 -9.67 -6.22
C LYS A 508 -12.50 -9.32 -5.02
N LYS A 509 -13.15 -8.16 -5.06
CA LYS A 509 -14.12 -7.73 -4.05
C LYS A 509 -15.32 -8.68 -3.98
N ASP A 510 -15.88 -9.09 -5.11
CA ASP A 510 -17.02 -10.01 -5.16
C ASP A 510 -16.68 -11.38 -4.58
N THR A 511 -15.48 -11.89 -4.86
CA THR A 511 -14.97 -13.13 -4.27
C THR A 511 -14.88 -13.01 -2.74
N ALA A 512 -14.40 -11.86 -2.24
CA ALA A 512 -14.35 -11.61 -0.79
C ALA A 512 -15.75 -11.53 -0.17
N ARG A 513 -16.71 -10.84 -0.81
CA ARG A 513 -18.12 -10.79 -0.35
C ARG A 513 -18.76 -12.17 -0.35
N ALA A 514 -18.53 -12.98 -1.38
CA ALA A 514 -19.05 -14.34 -1.47
C ALA A 514 -18.52 -15.23 -0.32
N ASN A 515 -17.23 -15.12 -0.02
CA ASN A 515 -16.62 -15.84 1.11
C ASN A 515 -17.20 -15.39 2.45
N LEU A 516 -17.41 -14.08 2.64
CA LEU A 516 -18.06 -13.55 3.84
C LEU A 516 -19.51 -14.03 3.99
N GLY A 517 -20.28 -14.04 2.90
CA GLY A 517 -21.64 -14.59 2.91
C GLY A 517 -21.67 -16.08 3.23
N ALA A 518 -20.70 -16.87 2.76
CA ALA A 518 -20.58 -18.27 3.13
C ALA A 518 -20.28 -18.45 4.63
N ILE A 519 -19.38 -17.62 5.19
CA ILE A 519 -19.07 -17.63 6.63
C ILE A 519 -20.29 -17.19 7.47
N GLN A 520 -21.04 -16.18 7.04
CA GLN A 520 -22.27 -15.75 7.70
C GLN A 520 -23.27 -16.91 7.78
N ASN A 521 -23.56 -17.57 6.65
CA ASN A 521 -24.45 -18.74 6.61
C ASN A 521 -23.96 -19.87 7.53
N ARG A 522 -22.65 -20.10 7.60
CA ARG A 522 -22.06 -21.09 8.52
C ARG A 522 -22.25 -20.67 9.98
N LEU A 523 -22.02 -19.40 10.33
CA LEU A 523 -22.19 -18.88 11.68
C LEU A 523 -23.66 -18.93 12.12
N GLU A 524 -24.63 -18.62 11.25
CA GLU A 524 -26.07 -18.73 11.54
C GLU A 524 -26.49 -20.18 11.84
N ASN A 525 -26.00 -21.14 11.05
CA ASN A 525 -26.21 -22.56 11.31
C ASN A 525 -25.53 -23.01 12.61
N THR A 526 -24.31 -22.53 12.88
CA THR A 526 -23.59 -22.79 14.12
C THR A 526 -24.37 -22.24 15.33
N ILE A 527 -24.88 -21.01 15.27
CA ILE A 527 -25.72 -20.42 16.33
C ILE A 527 -26.93 -21.32 16.62
N THR A 528 -27.62 -21.75 15.57
CA THR A 528 -28.79 -22.66 15.72
C THR A 528 -28.38 -23.97 16.38
N ASN A 529 -27.25 -24.57 15.99
CA ASN A 529 -26.74 -25.80 16.60
C ASN A 529 -26.35 -25.60 18.07
N LEU A 530 -25.65 -24.51 18.41
CA LEU A 530 -25.26 -24.20 19.79
C LEU A 530 -26.49 -23.93 20.66
N GLN A 531 -27.53 -23.29 20.12
CA GLN A 531 -28.81 -23.08 20.81
C GLN A 531 -29.48 -24.42 21.14
N ILE A 532 -29.56 -25.35 20.18
CA ILE A 532 -30.12 -26.68 20.40
C ILE A 532 -29.29 -27.46 21.43
N GLN A 533 -27.96 -27.36 21.39
CA GLN A 533 -27.10 -28.01 22.38
C GLN A 533 -27.29 -27.42 23.79
N ALA A 534 -27.36 -26.10 23.90
CA ALA A 534 -27.63 -25.42 25.16
C ALA A 534 -29.01 -25.81 25.73
N GLU A 535 -30.04 -25.90 24.89
CA GLU A 535 -31.38 -26.35 25.28
C GLU A 535 -31.38 -27.81 25.75
N ASN A 536 -30.71 -28.71 25.02
CA ASN A 536 -30.60 -30.12 25.40
C ASN A 536 -29.84 -30.31 26.72
N LEU A 537 -28.75 -29.57 26.93
CA LEU A 537 -28.01 -29.56 28.18
C LEU A 537 -28.83 -28.96 29.32
N GLN A 538 -29.59 -27.89 29.06
CA GLN A 538 -30.51 -27.31 30.04
C GLN A 538 -31.61 -28.29 30.44
N ALA A 539 -32.17 -29.04 29.50
CA ALA A 539 -33.14 -30.09 29.79
C ALA A 539 -32.51 -31.27 30.56
N ALA A 540 -31.24 -31.60 30.30
CA ALA A 540 -30.50 -32.61 31.06
C ALA A 540 -30.18 -32.14 32.49
N GLU A 541 -29.76 -30.88 32.64
CA GLU A 541 -29.48 -30.22 33.92
C GLU A 541 -30.74 -30.18 34.79
N SER A 542 -31.89 -29.78 34.21
CA SER A 542 -33.20 -29.80 34.86
C SER A 542 -33.58 -31.20 35.36
N ARG A 543 -33.38 -32.27 34.58
CA ARG A 543 -33.65 -33.65 35.04
C ARG A 543 -32.80 -34.10 36.23
N ILE A 544 -31.60 -33.53 36.38
CA ILE A 544 -30.69 -33.85 37.49
C ILE A 544 -31.02 -32.97 38.71
N SER A 545 -31.21 -31.67 38.49
CA SER A 545 -31.32 -30.66 39.52
C SER A 545 -32.73 -30.45 40.01
N ASP A 546 -33.75 -30.49 39.17
CA ASP A 546 -35.09 -30.06 39.54
C ASP A 546 -35.84 -31.11 40.36
N VAL A 547 -36.60 -30.62 41.33
CA VAL A 547 -37.47 -31.45 42.15
C VAL A 547 -38.84 -31.61 41.50
N ASP A 548 -39.35 -32.84 41.47
CA ASP A 548 -40.77 -33.06 41.19
C ASP A 548 -41.58 -32.58 42.39
N VAL A 549 -42.14 -31.38 42.27
CA VAL A 549 -42.91 -30.71 43.32
C VAL A 549 -44.09 -31.57 43.79
N ALA A 550 -44.75 -32.31 42.89
CA ALA A 550 -45.87 -33.15 43.30
C ALA A 550 -45.40 -34.27 44.24
N THR A 551 -44.33 -34.96 43.85
CA THR A 551 -43.73 -36.01 44.67
C THR A 551 -43.18 -35.46 45.99
N GLU A 552 -42.43 -34.35 45.97
CA GLU A 552 -41.84 -33.76 47.18
C GLU A 552 -42.92 -33.21 48.13
N MET A 553 -44.02 -32.67 47.62
CA MET A 553 -45.17 -32.26 48.45
C MET A 553 -45.84 -33.44 49.16
N THR A 554 -45.92 -34.62 48.52
CA THR A 554 -46.41 -35.83 49.21
C THR A 554 -45.45 -36.28 50.32
N GLN A 555 -44.14 -36.16 50.10
CA GLN A 555 -43.13 -36.49 51.11
C GLN A 555 -43.15 -35.50 52.26
N PHE A 556 -43.21 -34.20 51.97
CA PHE A 556 -43.39 -33.14 52.97
C PHE A 556 -44.63 -33.39 53.82
N THR A 557 -45.78 -33.65 53.19
CA THR A 557 -47.04 -33.92 53.91
C THR A 557 -46.94 -35.17 54.78
N ARG A 558 -46.33 -36.26 54.27
CA ARG A 558 -46.06 -37.48 55.03
C ARG A 558 -45.16 -37.19 56.24
N ASN A 559 -44.06 -36.47 56.05
CA ASN A 559 -43.09 -36.13 57.09
C ASN A 559 -43.71 -35.19 58.13
N ASN A 560 -44.60 -34.28 57.73
CA ASN A 560 -45.35 -33.41 58.64
C ASN A 560 -46.31 -34.23 59.53
N ILE A 561 -47.09 -35.14 58.94
CA ILE A 561 -47.97 -36.05 59.67
C ILE A 561 -47.16 -36.94 60.63
N LEU A 562 -46.01 -37.47 60.18
CA LEU A 562 -45.12 -38.26 61.04
C LEU A 562 -44.52 -37.44 62.18
N ALA A 563 -44.18 -36.17 61.96
CA ALA A 563 -43.69 -35.29 63.01
C ALA A 563 -44.80 -35.05 64.06
N GLN A 564 -46.03 -34.80 63.63
CA GLN A 564 -47.19 -34.65 64.52
C GLN A 564 -47.51 -35.95 65.29
N ALA A 565 -47.39 -37.11 64.64
CA ALA A 565 -47.60 -38.41 65.29
C ALA A 565 -46.46 -38.75 66.27
N ALA A 566 -45.21 -38.40 65.93
CA ALA A 566 -44.05 -38.63 66.79
C ALA A 566 -44.03 -37.71 68.02
N THR A 567 -44.50 -36.46 67.92
CA THR A 567 -44.69 -35.58 69.08
C THR A 567 -45.79 -36.12 70.00
N ALA A 568 -46.91 -36.60 69.45
CA ALA A 568 -47.97 -37.25 70.22
C ALA A 568 -47.47 -38.56 70.89
N MET A 569 -46.68 -39.38 70.19
CA MET A 569 -46.08 -40.58 70.76
C MET A 569 -45.02 -40.27 71.82
N LEU A 570 -44.25 -39.20 71.68
CA LEU A 570 -43.30 -38.75 72.70
C LEU A 570 -44.04 -38.25 73.96
N ALA A 571 -45.13 -37.52 73.79
CA ALA A 571 -46.01 -37.13 74.89
C ALA A 571 -46.61 -38.36 75.61
N GLN A 572 -47.08 -39.35 74.84
CA GLN A 572 -47.62 -40.62 75.36
C GLN A 572 -46.56 -41.50 76.02
N ALA A 573 -45.34 -41.55 75.47
CA ALA A 573 -44.23 -42.30 76.04
C ALA A 573 -43.72 -41.69 77.35
N ASN A 574 -43.89 -40.38 77.54
CA ASN A 574 -43.58 -39.69 78.79
C ASN A 574 -44.69 -39.81 79.85
N SER A 575 -45.96 -39.96 79.46
CA SER A 575 -47.08 -40.12 80.39
C SER A 575 -47.14 -41.50 81.06
N LEU A 576 -46.71 -42.56 80.37
CA LEU A 576 -46.69 -43.95 80.90
C LEU A 576 -45.80 -44.15 82.16
N PRO A 577 -44.53 -43.69 82.20
CA PRO A 577 -43.73 -43.76 83.42
C PRO A 577 -44.22 -42.81 84.52
N GLN A 578 -44.81 -41.65 84.18
CA GLN A 578 -45.41 -40.74 85.17
C GLN A 578 -46.63 -41.36 85.87
N LEU A 579 -47.48 -42.06 85.11
CA LEU A 579 -48.58 -42.85 85.65
C LEU A 579 -48.07 -44.01 86.53
N ALA A 580 -46.99 -44.69 86.13
CA ALA A 580 -46.38 -45.74 86.93
C ALA A 580 -45.72 -45.21 88.23
N LEU A 581 -45.07 -44.05 88.19
CA LEU A 581 -44.53 -43.36 89.36
C LEU A 581 -45.63 -42.87 90.31
N GLN A 582 -46.76 -42.40 89.79
CA GLN A 582 -47.95 -42.06 90.59
C GLN A 582 -48.59 -43.29 91.25
N LEU A 583 -48.52 -44.46 90.60
CA LEU A 583 -49.04 -45.73 91.15
C LEU A 583 -48.07 -46.42 92.14
N LEU A 584 -46.77 -46.09 92.13
CA LEU A 584 -45.76 -46.67 93.02
C LEU A 584 -45.37 -45.73 94.18
N GLY A 585 -45.66 -44.43 94.06
CA GLY A 585 -45.39 -43.39 95.06
C GLY A 585 -46.63 -42.88 95.79
N GLY A 586 -47.75 -43.61 95.70
CA GLY A 586 -48.98 -43.40 96.47
C GLY A 586 -49.14 -44.43 97.57
#